data_AF-A0A1Q7PKZ3-F1
#
_entry.id   AF-A0A1Q7PKZ3-F1
#
_cell.length_a   1.000
_cell.length_b   1.000
_cell.length_c   1.000
_cell.angle_alpha   90.00
_cell.angle_beta   90.00
_cell.angle_gamma   90.00
#
_symmetry.space_group_name_H-M   'P 1'
#
loop_
_entity.id
_entity.type
_entity.pdbx_description
1 polymer ?
#
loop_
_entity_poly.entity_id
_entity_poly.type
_entity_poly.pdbx_seq_one_letter_code
_entity_poly.pdbx_strand_id
1 'polypeptide(L)'
;MEEASSPRGFSITTGRIPILLKLKRTEELKPHEETVHADLQGIVKTLGQVPVLRHPIIADSATGAVLDGTHRLAALKKLGCRTVPAALIDYENPLVQVNRWFRIITGDTLQNFIKRPRQSSASYMSPSDAEQSLLGRSCYATLRDKTECLGFKSKEYTPLALYRHAFQLEQIARYNHMKIAYTDNGEMNQVSGSDILMSTICLKKSEVVESCLGHYLFPPKSTRHLIPSRPLGIGVPLGWLKNPNVEEAEAEFEKYLAAKRVRRLPEGSMVGSRRYMEEVFLFE
;
A
#
# COMPACT_ATOMS: atom_id res chain seq x y z
N MET A 1 11.26 -13.71 -37.17
CA MET A 1 11.10 -12.28 -36.90
C MET A 1 9.67 -12.09 -36.44
N GLU A 2 9.42 -12.25 -35.14
CA GLU A 2 8.15 -11.85 -34.54
C GLU A 2 8.19 -10.34 -34.37
N GLU A 3 7.33 -9.63 -35.10
CA GLU A 3 7.02 -8.24 -34.81
C GLU A 3 6.46 -8.18 -33.39
N ALA A 4 7.27 -7.65 -32.46
CA ALA A 4 6.80 -7.31 -31.13
C ALA A 4 5.69 -6.27 -31.28
N SER A 5 4.44 -6.73 -31.23
CA SER A 5 3.25 -5.89 -31.09
C SER A 5 3.55 -4.85 -30.01
N SER A 6 3.59 -3.58 -30.42
CA SER A 6 3.63 -2.44 -29.50
C SER A 6 2.61 -2.70 -28.37
N PRO A 7 2.95 -2.49 -27.09
CA PRO A 7 2.06 -2.88 -26.00
C PRO A 7 0.76 -2.07 -26.11
N ARG A 8 -0.35 -2.73 -26.48
CA ARG A 8 -1.71 -2.16 -26.44
C ARG A 8 -1.96 -1.55 -25.05
N GLY A 9 -2.18 -0.23 -24.98
CA GLY A 9 -2.45 0.57 -23.78
C GLY A 9 -1.97 2.03 -23.93
N PHE A 10 -2.32 2.90 -22.97
CA PHE A 10 -1.89 4.31 -22.96
C PHE A 10 -0.58 4.48 -22.18
N SER A 11 0.48 4.93 -22.84
CA SER A 11 1.82 5.03 -22.24
C SER A 11 2.16 6.45 -21.77
N ILE A 12 2.69 6.56 -20.56
CA ILE A 12 3.33 7.77 -20.03
C ILE A 12 4.83 7.51 -19.95
N THR A 13 5.59 8.04 -20.91
CA THR A 13 7.06 7.85 -21.01
C THR A 13 7.85 9.06 -20.53
N THR A 14 7.19 10.19 -20.24
CA THR A 14 7.81 11.44 -19.82
C THR A 14 8.01 11.56 -18.30
N GLY A 15 7.57 10.56 -17.54
CA GLY A 15 7.79 10.47 -16.09
C GLY A 15 9.19 9.98 -15.72
N ARG A 16 9.48 10.02 -14.44
CA ARG A 16 10.69 9.42 -13.84
C ARG A 16 10.77 7.91 -14.08
N ILE A 17 9.62 7.25 -14.21
CA ILE A 17 9.54 5.87 -14.71
C ILE A 17 8.46 5.77 -15.80
N PRO A 18 8.61 4.86 -16.77
CA PRO A 18 7.54 4.52 -17.70
C PRO A 18 6.33 3.93 -16.97
N ILE A 19 5.14 4.34 -17.37
CA ILE A 19 3.87 3.79 -16.88
C ILE A 19 3.01 3.39 -18.08
N LEU A 20 2.47 2.19 -18.07
CA LEU A 20 1.47 1.74 -19.03
C LEU A 20 0.10 1.68 -18.35
N LEU A 21 -0.85 2.51 -18.78
CA LEU A 21 -2.24 2.43 -18.37
C LEU A 21 -2.98 1.45 -19.27
N LYS A 22 -3.58 0.42 -18.66
CA LYS A 22 -4.32 -0.64 -19.35
C LYS A 22 -5.44 -1.19 -18.47
N LEU A 23 -6.49 -1.77 -19.05
CA LEU A 23 -7.37 -2.65 -18.28
C LEU A 23 -6.71 -4.03 -18.08
N LYS A 24 -6.74 -4.50 -16.85
CA LYS A 24 -6.30 -5.86 -16.47
C LYS A 24 -7.47 -6.63 -15.93
N ARG A 25 -7.57 -7.94 -16.23
CA ARG A 25 -8.57 -8.76 -15.57
C ARG A 25 -8.29 -8.79 -14.07
N THR A 26 -9.34 -8.85 -13.26
CA THR A 26 -9.17 -8.76 -11.80
C THR A 26 -8.36 -9.92 -11.22
N GLU A 27 -8.31 -11.06 -11.92
CA GLU A 27 -7.60 -12.28 -11.53
C GLU A 27 -6.10 -12.20 -11.84
N GLU A 28 -5.70 -11.35 -12.80
CA GLU A 28 -4.29 -11.11 -13.13
C GLU A 28 -3.58 -10.27 -12.06
N LEU A 29 -4.35 -9.62 -11.18
CA LEU A 29 -3.86 -8.70 -10.16
C LEU A 29 -3.87 -9.37 -8.79
N LYS A 30 -2.70 -9.42 -8.18
CA LYS A 30 -2.40 -10.22 -6.99
C LYS A 30 -2.09 -9.26 -5.83
N PRO A 31 -2.99 -9.11 -4.85
CA PRO A 31 -2.69 -8.33 -3.65
C PRO A 31 -1.69 -9.08 -2.76
N HIS A 32 -0.85 -8.34 -2.05
CA HIS A 32 0.01 -8.85 -0.98
C HIS A 32 -0.45 -8.42 0.42
N GLU A 33 -1.46 -7.54 0.53
CA GLU A 33 -2.00 -7.08 1.82
C GLU A 33 -3.47 -7.47 1.98
N GLU A 34 -3.86 -7.71 3.24
CA GLU A 34 -5.25 -7.85 3.64
C GLU A 34 -6.02 -6.52 3.49
N THR A 35 -7.33 -6.63 3.24
CA THR A 35 -8.22 -5.46 3.27
C THR A 35 -8.69 -5.16 4.69
N VAL A 36 -8.95 -3.88 4.96
CA VAL A 36 -9.68 -3.45 6.15
C VAL A 36 -11.16 -3.39 5.79
N HIS A 37 -12.00 -4.14 6.53
CA HIS A 37 -13.42 -4.29 6.20
C HIS A 37 -14.17 -2.96 6.08
N ALA A 38 -13.95 -2.03 7.02
CA ALA A 38 -14.60 -0.72 7.03
C ALA A 38 -14.24 0.12 5.80
N ASP A 39 -12.94 0.21 5.47
CA ASP A 39 -12.45 0.92 4.27
C ASP A 39 -13.02 0.31 2.99
N LEU A 40 -13.05 -1.03 2.91
CA LEU A 40 -13.62 -1.75 1.78
C LEU A 40 -15.12 -1.44 1.61
N GLN A 41 -15.92 -1.49 2.69
CA GLN A 41 -17.34 -1.14 2.59
C GLN A 41 -17.54 0.32 2.20
N GLY A 42 -16.70 1.24 2.70
CA GLY A 42 -16.74 2.64 2.30
C GLY A 42 -16.56 2.83 0.80
N ILE A 43 -15.57 2.14 0.21
CA ILE A 43 -15.31 2.20 -1.24
C ILE A 43 -16.46 1.56 -2.02
N VAL A 44 -16.95 0.39 -1.61
CA VAL A 44 -18.08 -0.30 -2.26
C VAL A 44 -19.33 0.58 -2.28
N LYS A 45 -19.66 1.21 -1.14
CA LYS A 45 -20.78 2.15 -1.04
C LYS A 45 -20.59 3.35 -1.97
N THR A 46 -19.41 3.96 -1.95
CA THR A 46 -19.09 5.12 -2.79
C THR A 46 -19.23 4.79 -4.28
N LEU A 47 -18.66 3.66 -4.71
CA LEU A 47 -18.73 3.21 -6.10
C LEU A 47 -20.14 2.75 -6.51
N GLY A 48 -20.97 2.31 -5.56
CA GLY A 48 -22.38 2.02 -5.81
C GLY A 48 -23.22 3.27 -6.06
N GLN A 49 -22.87 4.40 -5.43
CA GLN A 49 -23.57 5.67 -5.59
C GLN A 49 -23.02 6.50 -6.77
N VAL A 50 -21.70 6.53 -6.91
CA VAL A 50 -20.98 7.23 -7.99
C VAL A 50 -20.16 6.16 -8.73
N PRO A 51 -20.70 5.57 -9.81
CA PRO A 51 -20.11 4.41 -10.49
C PRO A 51 -18.95 4.79 -11.41
N VAL A 52 -17.98 5.54 -10.87
CA VAL A 52 -16.76 5.98 -11.54
C VAL A 52 -15.56 5.71 -10.65
N LEU A 53 -14.62 4.90 -11.14
CA LEU A 53 -13.34 4.69 -10.48
C LEU A 53 -12.38 5.83 -10.83
N ARG A 54 -12.11 6.70 -9.85
CA ARG A 54 -11.32 7.92 -10.07
C ARG A 54 -9.84 7.68 -10.39
N HIS A 55 -9.22 6.67 -9.78
CA HIS A 55 -7.78 6.44 -9.85
C HIS A 55 -7.48 4.98 -10.20
N PRO A 56 -6.52 4.71 -11.11
CA PRO A 56 -6.12 3.34 -11.40
C PRO A 56 -5.46 2.71 -10.18
N ILE A 57 -5.49 1.39 -10.09
CA ILE A 57 -4.56 0.69 -9.19
C ILE A 57 -3.15 0.78 -9.77
N ILE A 58 -2.12 0.69 -8.93
CA ILE A 58 -0.74 0.57 -9.40
C ILE A 58 -0.29 -0.86 -9.18
N ALA A 59 0.25 -1.49 -10.21
CA ALA A 59 0.68 -2.88 -10.15
C ALA A 59 2.00 -3.09 -10.88
N ASP A 60 2.74 -4.10 -10.45
CA ASP A 60 3.89 -4.60 -11.17
C ASP A 60 3.47 -5.21 -12.51
N SER A 61 4.13 -4.77 -13.58
CA SER A 61 3.85 -5.20 -14.96
C SER A 61 4.20 -6.67 -15.19
N ALA A 62 5.23 -7.19 -14.51
CA ALA A 62 5.70 -8.55 -14.68
C ALA A 62 4.87 -9.58 -13.90
N THR A 63 4.57 -9.30 -12.63
CA THR A 63 3.97 -10.29 -11.72
C THR A 63 2.49 -10.06 -11.43
N GLY A 64 1.97 -8.87 -11.72
CA GLY A 64 0.64 -8.43 -11.32
C GLY A 64 0.51 -8.06 -9.83
N ALA A 65 1.63 -7.96 -9.10
CA ALA A 65 1.63 -7.55 -7.69
C ALA A 65 1.01 -6.16 -7.53
N VAL A 66 -0.03 -6.05 -6.69
CA VAL A 66 -0.72 -4.78 -6.47
C VAL A 66 0.07 -3.93 -5.48
N LEU A 67 0.73 -2.88 -5.97
CA LEU A 67 1.59 -2.00 -5.17
C LEU A 67 0.78 -0.90 -4.46
N ASP A 68 -0.33 -0.48 -5.07
CA ASP A 68 -1.31 0.42 -4.46
C ASP A 68 -2.71 0.16 -5.02
N GLY A 69 -3.70 0.08 -4.12
CA GLY A 69 -5.10 -0.08 -4.49
C GLY A 69 -5.72 -1.42 -4.11
N THR A 70 -5.18 -2.14 -3.12
CA THR A 70 -5.74 -3.40 -2.59
C THR A 70 -7.24 -3.32 -2.31
N HIS A 71 -7.71 -2.31 -1.59
CA HIS A 71 -9.15 -2.16 -1.32
C HIS A 71 -9.97 -1.82 -2.57
N ARG A 72 -9.39 -1.08 -3.53
CA ARG A 72 -10.05 -0.76 -4.80
C ARG A 72 -10.24 -2.03 -5.63
N LEU A 73 -9.21 -2.86 -5.74
CA LEU A 73 -9.29 -4.16 -6.41
C LEU A 73 -10.38 -5.04 -5.77
N ALA A 74 -10.36 -5.16 -4.43
CA ALA A 74 -11.37 -5.95 -3.71
C ALA A 74 -12.79 -5.40 -3.88
N ALA A 75 -12.97 -4.07 -3.88
CA ALA A 75 -14.28 -3.45 -4.09
C ALA A 75 -14.81 -3.72 -5.50
N LEU A 76 -13.95 -3.60 -6.53
CA LEU A 76 -14.32 -3.85 -7.92
C LEU A 76 -14.72 -5.31 -8.13
N LYS A 77 -13.98 -6.27 -7.53
CA LYS A 77 -14.35 -7.69 -7.50
C LYS A 77 -15.73 -7.89 -6.86
N LYS A 78 -15.98 -7.29 -5.68
CA LYS A 78 -17.28 -7.38 -4.98
C LYS A 78 -18.43 -6.76 -5.79
N LEU A 79 -18.15 -5.76 -6.61
CA LEU A 79 -19.13 -5.11 -7.49
C LEU A 79 -19.32 -5.82 -8.85
N GLY A 80 -18.65 -6.95 -9.07
CA GLY A 80 -18.78 -7.75 -10.30
C GLY A 80 -18.05 -7.18 -11.51
N CYS A 81 -17.07 -6.29 -11.30
CA CYS A 81 -16.19 -5.84 -12.38
C CYS A 81 -15.28 -7.00 -12.79
N ARG A 82 -15.06 -7.17 -14.10
CA ARG A 82 -14.19 -8.17 -14.69
C ARG A 82 -12.79 -7.63 -14.91
N THR A 83 -12.69 -6.32 -15.17
CA THR A 83 -11.42 -5.63 -15.40
C THR A 83 -11.24 -4.46 -14.43
N VAL A 84 -10.00 -4.00 -14.31
CA VAL A 84 -9.57 -2.87 -13.49
C VAL A 84 -8.58 -2.03 -14.30
N PRO A 85 -8.71 -0.70 -14.34
CA PRO A 85 -7.67 0.13 -14.92
C PRO A 85 -6.44 0.10 -14.00
N ALA A 86 -5.33 -0.36 -14.55
CA ALA A 86 -4.07 -0.53 -13.86
C ALA A 86 -3.01 0.38 -14.50
N ALA A 87 -2.24 1.06 -13.65
CA ALA A 87 -0.97 1.66 -13.98
C ALA A 87 0.11 0.60 -13.77
N LEU A 88 0.56 0.00 -14.85
CA LEU A 88 1.60 -1.01 -14.86
C LEU A 88 2.96 -0.32 -14.86
N ILE A 89 3.79 -0.68 -13.90
CA ILE A 89 5.17 -0.19 -13.77
C ILE A 89 6.12 -1.38 -13.67
N ASP A 90 7.39 -1.16 -13.98
CA ASP A 90 8.44 -2.11 -13.61
C ASP A 90 8.72 -1.97 -12.10
N TYR A 91 8.32 -2.97 -11.30
CA TYR A 91 8.52 -2.91 -9.87
C TYR A 91 10.00 -3.03 -9.47
N GLU A 92 10.83 -3.68 -10.27
CA GLU A 92 12.27 -3.82 -10.01
C GLU A 92 13.05 -2.52 -10.27
N ASN A 93 12.44 -1.56 -10.97
CA ASN A 93 13.03 -0.25 -11.20
C ASN A 93 13.55 0.37 -9.88
N PRO A 94 14.81 0.83 -9.83
CA PRO A 94 15.45 1.28 -8.59
C PRO A 94 14.83 2.56 -8.00
N LEU A 95 14.09 3.33 -8.80
CA LEU A 95 13.37 4.51 -8.31
C LEU A 95 12.08 4.14 -7.57
N VAL A 96 11.56 2.93 -7.76
CA VAL A 96 10.45 2.40 -6.96
C VAL A 96 11.04 1.82 -5.67
N GLN A 97 10.53 2.24 -4.52
CA GLN A 97 10.99 1.74 -3.23
C GLN A 97 9.83 1.17 -2.43
N VAL A 98 10.13 0.22 -1.56
CA VAL A 98 9.19 -0.30 -0.57
C VAL A 98 9.71 0.07 0.81
N ASN A 99 8.86 0.75 1.57
CA ASN A 99 9.11 1.16 2.94
C ASN A 99 8.04 0.56 3.86
N ARG A 100 8.07 0.96 5.13
CA ARG A 100 7.07 0.61 6.14
C ARG A 100 6.26 1.82 6.57
N TRP A 101 5.13 1.55 7.21
CA TRP A 101 4.39 2.56 7.97
C TRP A 101 4.82 2.51 9.44
N PHE A 102 4.86 3.67 10.09
CA PHE A 102 4.93 3.76 11.54
C PHE A 102 3.51 3.89 12.10
N ARG A 103 3.32 3.50 13.37
CA ARG A 103 2.05 3.67 14.07
C ARG A 103 2.24 4.59 15.26
N ILE A 104 1.41 5.60 15.40
CA ILE A 104 1.26 6.39 16.62
C ILE A 104 0.08 5.79 17.38
N ILE A 105 0.37 5.22 18.55
CA ILE A 105 -0.62 4.60 19.42
C ILE A 105 -0.88 5.56 20.58
N THR A 106 -2.14 5.91 20.79
CA THR A 106 -2.55 6.90 21.81
C THR A 106 -3.60 6.30 22.74
N GLY A 107 -3.69 6.82 23.96
CA GLY A 107 -4.70 6.43 24.95
C GLY A 107 -4.18 5.58 26.12
N ASP A 108 -2.90 5.23 26.15
CA ASP A 108 -2.23 4.65 27.33
C ASP A 108 -0.70 4.83 27.22
N THR A 109 0.02 4.61 28.31
CA THR A 109 1.49 4.71 28.37
C THR A 109 2.17 3.42 27.91
N LEU A 110 3.44 3.51 27.49
CA LEU A 110 4.24 2.34 27.15
C LEU A 110 4.40 1.39 28.34
N GLN A 111 4.59 1.93 29.55
CA GLN A 111 4.70 1.15 30.78
C GLN A 111 3.43 0.35 31.10
N ASN A 112 2.26 0.94 30.89
CA ASN A 112 1.00 0.22 31.07
C ASN A 112 0.77 -0.78 29.94
N PHE A 113 1.18 -0.42 28.71
CA PHE A 113 1.11 -1.34 27.59
C PHE A 113 1.88 -2.62 27.88
N ILE A 114 3.13 -2.56 28.35
CA ILE A 114 4.00 -3.74 28.60
C ILE A 114 3.62 -4.62 29.79
N LYS A 115 2.72 -4.17 30.66
CA LYS A 115 2.22 -4.97 31.79
C LYS A 115 1.12 -5.94 31.36
N ARG A 116 0.66 -5.87 30.11
CA ARG A 116 -0.45 -6.69 29.62
C ARG A 116 0.05 -8.11 29.28
N PRO A 117 -0.83 -9.12 29.25
CA PRO A 117 -0.42 -10.49 28.93
C PRO A 117 0.21 -10.61 27.53
N ARG A 118 1.04 -11.65 27.34
CA ARG A 118 1.66 -12.04 26.05
C ARG A 118 2.70 -11.07 25.49
N GLN A 119 3.36 -10.31 26.36
CA GLN A 119 4.45 -9.38 26.00
C GLN A 119 5.84 -9.88 26.45
N SER A 120 5.94 -11.16 26.78
CA SER A 120 7.13 -11.81 27.35
C SER A 120 8.36 -11.84 26.43
N SER A 121 8.26 -11.32 25.20
CA SER A 121 9.38 -11.21 24.27
C SER A 121 9.93 -9.78 24.10
N ALA A 122 9.45 -8.83 24.91
CA ALA A 122 9.94 -7.45 24.91
C ALA A 122 11.24 -7.32 25.71
N SER A 123 12.20 -6.55 25.18
CA SER A 123 13.44 -6.18 25.88
C SER A 123 13.77 -4.72 25.66
N TYR A 124 14.20 -4.03 26.72
CA TYR A 124 14.69 -2.65 26.65
C TYR A 124 15.92 -2.54 25.76
N MET A 125 16.02 -1.44 25.01
CA MET A 125 17.14 -1.18 24.10
C MET A 125 17.31 0.30 23.80
N SER A 126 18.46 0.69 23.24
CA SER A 126 18.65 2.06 22.78
C SER A 126 17.86 2.33 21.48
N PRO A 127 17.56 3.60 21.15
CA PRO A 127 16.97 3.94 19.86
C PRO A 127 17.79 3.51 18.64
N SER A 128 19.12 3.50 18.75
CA SER A 128 20.00 3.04 17.67
C SER A 128 19.86 1.53 17.46
N ASP A 129 19.85 0.76 18.55
CA ASP A 129 19.69 -0.69 18.50
C ASP A 129 18.30 -1.08 17.99
N ALA A 130 17.29 -0.25 18.26
CA ALA A 130 15.92 -0.48 17.79
C ALA A 130 15.84 -0.57 16.26
N GLU A 131 16.39 0.40 15.53
CA GLU A 131 16.39 0.35 14.06
C GLU A 131 17.24 -0.81 13.54
N GLN A 132 18.44 -1.01 14.09
CA GLN A 132 19.31 -2.12 13.69
C GLN A 132 18.64 -3.48 13.93
N SER A 133 17.88 -3.64 15.01
CA SER A 133 17.17 -4.87 15.32
C SER A 133 16.04 -5.18 14.35
N LEU A 134 15.36 -4.15 13.81
CA LEU A 134 14.32 -4.31 12.80
C LEU A 134 14.92 -4.62 11.42
N LEU A 135 16.02 -3.96 11.06
CA LEU A 135 16.76 -4.22 9.81
C LEU A 135 17.36 -5.63 9.81
N GLY A 136 17.96 -6.04 10.93
CA GLY A 136 18.49 -7.38 11.15
C GLY A 136 17.42 -8.43 11.49
N ARG A 137 16.15 -8.03 11.63
CA ARG A 137 15.00 -8.89 11.97
C ARG A 137 15.17 -9.71 13.25
N SER A 138 16.03 -9.25 14.16
CA SER A 138 16.10 -9.81 15.51
C SER A 138 14.91 -9.37 16.37
N CYS A 139 14.32 -8.22 16.04
CA CYS A 139 13.00 -7.80 16.50
C CYS A 139 12.02 -7.71 15.31
N TYR A 140 10.75 -8.06 15.55
CA TYR A 140 9.68 -7.89 14.56
C TYR A 140 9.00 -6.51 14.66
N ALA A 141 9.02 -5.92 15.84
CA ALA A 141 8.48 -4.60 16.13
C ALA A 141 9.28 -3.92 17.25
N THR A 142 9.21 -2.59 17.29
CA THR A 142 9.68 -1.80 18.42
C THR A 142 8.57 -0.85 18.87
N LEU A 143 8.51 -0.58 20.17
CA LEU A 143 7.64 0.43 20.77
C LEU A 143 8.50 1.43 21.52
N ARG A 144 8.26 2.71 21.31
CA ARG A 144 9.06 3.80 21.88
C ARG A 144 8.17 4.95 22.33
N ASP A 145 8.48 5.49 23.51
CA ASP A 145 8.00 6.79 23.95
C ASP A 145 9.18 7.75 24.17
N LYS A 146 8.97 8.89 24.83
CA LYS A 146 10.04 9.88 25.07
C LYS A 146 11.13 9.40 26.02
N THR A 147 10.87 8.34 26.79
CA THR A 147 11.70 7.86 27.89
C THR A 147 12.27 6.47 27.66
N GLU A 148 11.50 5.59 27.02
CA GLU A 148 11.79 4.16 26.93
C GLU A 148 11.67 3.67 25.48
N CYS A 149 12.45 2.63 25.15
CA CYS A 149 12.39 1.95 23.86
C CYS A 149 12.51 0.43 24.08
N LEU A 150 11.59 -0.31 23.48
CA LEU A 150 11.44 -1.75 23.65
C LEU A 150 11.43 -2.44 22.28
N GLY A 151 12.23 -3.48 22.14
CA GLY A 151 12.23 -4.37 20.98
C GLY A 151 11.50 -5.68 21.28
N PHE A 152 10.67 -6.13 20.36
CA PHE A 152 9.89 -7.36 20.48
C PHE A 152 10.47 -8.45 19.58
N LYS A 153 10.89 -9.57 20.19
CA LYS A 153 11.55 -10.67 19.50
C LYS A 153 10.57 -11.79 19.13
N SER A 154 10.85 -12.52 18.06
CA SER A 154 10.09 -13.73 17.70
C SER A 154 11.01 -14.96 17.65
N LYS A 155 10.41 -16.14 17.83
CA LYS A 155 11.06 -17.43 17.57
C LYS A 155 10.91 -17.85 16.09
N GLU A 156 9.98 -17.22 15.37
CA GLU A 156 9.76 -17.42 13.94
C GLU A 156 10.37 -16.26 13.16
N TYR A 157 11.01 -16.56 12.03
CA TYR A 157 11.76 -15.58 11.25
C TYR A 157 11.21 -15.35 9.83
N THR A 158 10.09 -16.00 9.48
CA THR A 158 9.46 -15.74 8.18
C THR A 158 8.90 -14.32 8.14
N PRO A 159 8.99 -13.60 7.01
CA PRO A 159 8.48 -12.23 6.92
C PRO A 159 7.01 -12.13 7.34
N LEU A 160 6.20 -13.11 6.94
CA LEU A 160 4.78 -13.17 7.26
C LEU A 160 4.54 -13.34 8.76
N ALA A 161 5.25 -14.26 9.42
CA ALA A 161 5.11 -14.46 10.87
C ALA A 161 5.52 -13.21 11.65
N LEU A 162 6.66 -12.59 11.29
CA LEU A 162 7.13 -11.36 11.92
C LEU A 162 6.08 -10.23 11.81
N TYR A 163 5.50 -10.03 10.62
CA TYR A 163 4.46 -9.02 10.44
C TYR A 163 3.15 -9.35 11.15
N ARG A 164 2.76 -10.63 11.21
CA ARG A 164 1.60 -11.07 12.00
C ARG A 164 1.80 -10.80 13.49
N HIS A 165 2.99 -11.07 14.04
CA HIS A 165 3.32 -10.71 15.42
C HIS A 165 3.26 -9.20 15.66
N ALA A 166 3.80 -8.39 14.73
CA ALA A 166 3.66 -6.93 14.82
C ALA A 166 2.18 -6.50 14.82
N PHE A 167 1.38 -7.06 13.92
CA PHE A 167 -0.04 -6.73 13.85
C PHE A 167 -0.82 -7.17 15.09
N GLN A 168 -0.41 -8.24 15.77
CA GLN A 168 -0.99 -8.64 17.06
C GLN A 168 -0.80 -7.57 18.14
N LEU A 169 0.33 -6.84 18.16
CA LEU A 169 0.51 -5.70 19.08
C LEU A 169 -0.51 -4.60 18.80
N GLU A 170 -0.81 -4.33 17.53
CA GLU A 170 -1.88 -3.40 17.17
C GLU A 170 -3.26 -3.88 17.63
N GLN A 171 -3.54 -5.19 17.51
CA GLN A 171 -4.80 -5.76 17.98
C GLN A 171 -4.94 -5.67 19.50
N ILE A 172 -3.85 -5.91 20.25
CA ILE A 172 -3.82 -5.70 21.70
C ILE A 172 -4.10 -4.23 22.04
N ALA A 173 -3.48 -3.28 21.33
CA ALA A 173 -3.75 -1.85 21.54
C ALA A 173 -5.24 -1.53 21.31
N ARG A 174 -5.81 -1.95 20.17
CA ARG A 174 -7.23 -1.70 19.83
C ARG A 174 -8.19 -2.35 20.82
N TYR A 175 -7.92 -3.59 21.25
CA TYR A 175 -8.73 -4.30 22.25
C TYR A 175 -8.79 -3.55 23.59
N ASN A 176 -7.72 -2.85 23.94
CA ASN A 176 -7.63 -2.02 25.15
C ASN A 176 -7.99 -0.54 24.86
N HIS A 177 -8.84 -0.29 23.87
CA HIS A 177 -9.39 1.03 23.53
C HIS A 177 -8.37 2.11 23.15
N MET A 178 -7.12 1.73 22.83
CA MET A 178 -6.13 2.65 22.29
C MET A 178 -6.40 2.94 20.82
N LYS A 179 -6.08 4.15 20.36
CA LYS A 179 -6.23 4.56 18.96
C LYS A 179 -4.91 4.44 18.23
N ILE A 180 -4.97 4.05 16.96
CA ILE A 180 -3.79 3.88 16.10
C ILE A 180 -3.93 4.79 14.88
N ALA A 181 -2.96 5.68 14.70
CA ALA A 181 -2.77 6.46 13.48
C ALA A 181 -1.53 5.96 12.73
N TYR A 182 -1.60 5.89 11.40
CA TYR A 182 -0.45 5.54 10.56
C TYR A 182 0.26 6.79 10.07
N THR A 183 1.58 6.80 10.12
CA THR A 183 2.43 7.90 9.63
C THR A 183 3.62 7.35 8.85
N ASP A 184 4.15 8.16 7.94
CA ASP A 184 5.36 7.84 7.19
C ASP A 184 6.63 8.42 7.81
N ASN A 185 6.49 9.18 8.90
CA ASN A 185 7.60 9.71 9.68
C ASN A 185 7.80 8.89 10.96
N GLY A 186 8.99 8.31 11.12
CA GLY A 186 9.41 7.56 12.31
C GLY A 186 10.11 8.39 13.37
N GLU A 187 10.11 9.71 13.26
CA GLU A 187 10.75 10.61 14.21
C GLU A 187 9.90 10.79 15.48
N MET A 188 10.59 10.92 16.62
CA MET A 188 9.96 11.11 17.92
C MET A 188 9.32 12.49 18.11
N ASN A 189 9.57 13.44 17.21
CA ASN A 189 8.92 14.76 17.26
C ASN A 189 7.40 14.68 17.00
N GLN A 190 6.91 13.60 16.38
CA GLN A 190 5.49 13.32 16.19
C GLN A 190 4.81 12.78 17.46
N VAL A 191 5.59 12.36 18.45
CA VAL A 191 5.11 11.70 19.67
C VAL A 191 4.86 12.74 20.76
N SER A 192 3.61 12.85 21.21
CA SER A 192 3.21 13.82 22.22
C SER A 192 2.83 13.13 23.53
N GLY A 193 3.11 13.76 24.67
CA GLY A 193 2.70 13.24 25.97
C GLY A 193 3.10 11.78 26.21
N SER A 194 2.08 10.91 26.30
CA SER A 194 2.18 9.47 26.56
C SER A 194 2.04 8.59 25.30
N ASP A 195 2.02 9.20 24.12
CA ASP A 195 1.89 8.47 22.86
C ASP A 195 3.07 7.50 22.66
N ILE A 196 2.78 6.39 21.97
CA ILE A 196 3.75 5.34 21.68
C ILE A 196 3.96 5.32 20.17
N LEU A 197 5.21 5.46 19.74
CA LEU A 197 5.62 5.19 18.37
C LEU A 197 5.95 3.71 18.22
N MET A 198 5.28 3.06 17.28
CA MET A 198 5.56 1.69 16.88
C MET A 198 6.19 1.65 15.49
N SER A 199 7.27 0.89 15.37
CA SER A 199 7.93 0.55 14.11
C SER A 199 7.95 -0.97 13.90
N THR A 200 8.15 -1.41 12.67
CA THR A 200 8.15 -2.81 12.24
C THR A 200 9.31 -3.10 11.30
N ILE A 201 9.52 -4.35 10.93
CA ILE A 201 10.50 -4.70 9.88
C ILE A 201 10.14 -4.04 8.54
N CYS A 202 11.12 -3.83 7.66
CA CYS A 202 10.85 -3.47 6.27
C CYS A 202 10.82 -4.73 5.39
N LEU A 203 9.78 -4.86 4.55
CA LEU A 203 9.73 -5.93 3.55
C LEU A 203 10.58 -5.55 2.34
N LYS A 204 11.17 -6.55 1.71
CA LYS A 204 11.86 -6.42 0.42
C LYS A 204 10.86 -6.56 -0.73
N LYS A 205 11.18 -5.99 -1.90
CA LYS A 205 10.37 -6.16 -3.11
C LYS A 205 10.13 -7.63 -3.45
N SER A 206 11.18 -8.44 -3.34
CA SER A 206 11.12 -9.88 -3.57
C SER A 206 10.12 -10.60 -2.66
N GLU A 207 9.98 -10.17 -1.40
CA GLU A 207 9.05 -10.76 -0.43
C GLU A 207 7.60 -10.35 -0.71
N VAL A 208 7.40 -9.14 -1.24
CA VAL A 208 6.09 -8.69 -1.75
C VAL A 208 5.69 -9.55 -2.95
N VAL A 209 6.61 -9.76 -3.90
CA VAL A 209 6.38 -10.61 -5.07
C VAL A 209 6.11 -12.06 -4.65
N GLU A 210 6.91 -12.62 -3.74
CA GLU A 210 6.73 -13.97 -3.21
C GLU A 210 5.34 -14.13 -2.57
N SER A 211 4.88 -13.15 -1.80
CA SER A 211 3.53 -13.12 -1.22
C SER A 211 2.43 -13.15 -2.28
N CYS A 212 2.57 -12.33 -3.33
CA CYS A 212 1.63 -12.29 -4.44
C CYS A 212 1.56 -13.63 -5.20
N LEU A 213 2.71 -14.23 -5.48
CA LEU A 213 2.81 -15.50 -6.22
C LEU A 213 2.39 -16.71 -5.36
N GLY A 214 2.69 -16.66 -4.06
CA GLY A 214 2.30 -17.67 -3.08
C GLY A 214 0.87 -17.54 -2.57
N HIS A 215 0.11 -16.54 -3.02
CA HIS A 215 -1.28 -16.29 -2.64
C HIS A 215 -1.53 -16.16 -1.13
N TYR A 216 -0.55 -15.67 -0.38
CA TYR A 216 -0.71 -15.30 1.02
C TYR A 216 -0.66 -13.78 1.17
N LEU A 217 -1.30 -13.27 2.21
CA LEU A 217 -1.42 -11.84 2.47
C LEU A 217 -0.74 -11.46 3.78
N PHE A 218 0.01 -10.37 3.74
CA PHE A 218 0.44 -9.64 4.93
C PHE A 218 -0.73 -8.88 5.55
N PRO A 219 -0.66 -8.57 6.86
CA PRO A 219 -1.61 -7.67 7.49
C PRO A 219 -1.71 -6.30 6.78
N PRO A 220 -2.79 -5.54 7.01
CA PRO A 220 -2.93 -4.21 6.41
C PRO A 220 -1.78 -3.28 6.81
N LYS A 221 -1.38 -2.40 5.88
CA LYS A 221 -0.32 -1.39 6.12
C LYS A 221 1.03 -2.02 6.49
N SER A 222 1.35 -3.16 5.88
CA SER A 222 2.66 -3.80 5.96
C SER A 222 3.69 -3.14 5.04
N THR A 223 3.24 -2.49 3.97
CA THR A 223 4.10 -1.86 2.97
C THR A 223 3.70 -0.42 2.68
N ARG A 224 4.70 0.40 2.37
CA ARG A 224 4.54 1.75 1.84
C ARG A 224 5.38 1.86 0.57
N HIS A 225 4.75 1.69 -0.59
CA HIS A 225 5.42 1.88 -1.86
C HIS A 225 5.63 3.36 -2.15
N LEU A 226 6.88 3.75 -2.41
CA LEU A 226 7.25 5.04 -2.98
C LEU A 226 7.40 4.85 -4.47
N ILE A 227 6.46 5.41 -5.22
CA ILE A 227 6.41 5.29 -6.68
C ILE A 227 6.66 6.69 -7.23
N PRO A 228 7.70 6.89 -8.06
CA PRO A 228 8.22 8.22 -8.40
C PRO A 228 7.32 9.01 -9.35
N SER A 229 6.37 8.34 -10.02
CA SER A 229 5.42 8.91 -10.97
C SER A 229 4.04 8.28 -10.76
N ARG A 230 2.99 9.10 -10.61
CA ARG A 230 1.64 8.58 -10.37
C ARG A 230 0.59 9.13 -11.34
N PRO A 231 -0.17 8.27 -12.05
CA PRO A 231 -1.34 8.71 -12.79
C PRO A 231 -2.56 8.86 -11.85
N LEU A 232 -3.29 9.97 -11.96
CA LEU A 232 -4.49 10.24 -11.17
C LEU A 232 -5.60 10.80 -12.05
N GLY A 233 -6.86 10.66 -11.61
CA GLY A 233 -7.99 11.37 -12.22
C GLY A 233 -8.51 10.74 -13.50
N ILE A 234 -8.09 9.51 -13.84
CA ILE A 234 -8.54 8.84 -15.07
C ILE A 234 -10.07 8.75 -15.14
N GLY A 235 -10.76 8.53 -14.01
CA GLY A 235 -12.22 8.57 -13.94
C GLY A 235 -12.92 7.59 -14.89
N VAL A 236 -12.76 6.29 -14.66
CA VAL A 236 -13.32 5.24 -15.55
C VAL A 236 -14.70 4.80 -15.06
N PRO A 237 -15.75 4.79 -15.91
CA PRO A 237 -17.06 4.27 -15.56
C PRO A 237 -17.03 2.77 -15.22
N LEU A 238 -17.73 2.37 -14.16
CA LEU A 238 -17.82 0.96 -13.74
C LEU A 238 -18.53 0.07 -14.78
N GLY A 239 -19.40 0.65 -15.62
CA GLY A 239 -20.05 -0.08 -16.71
C GLY A 239 -19.05 -0.71 -17.68
N TRP A 240 -17.98 0.01 -18.02
CA TRP A 240 -16.90 -0.50 -18.88
C TRP A 240 -16.13 -1.63 -18.20
N LEU A 241 -15.88 -1.49 -16.90
CA LEU A 241 -15.15 -2.49 -16.11
C LEU A 241 -15.94 -3.80 -15.92
N LYS A 242 -17.24 -3.77 -16.15
CA LYS A 242 -18.13 -4.94 -16.14
C LYS A 242 -18.32 -5.58 -17.52
N ASN A 243 -17.86 -4.92 -18.59
CA ASN A 243 -18.08 -5.39 -19.95
C ASN A 243 -17.47 -6.81 -20.12
N PRO A 244 -18.25 -7.81 -20.55
CA PRO A 244 -17.73 -9.15 -20.82
C PRO A 244 -16.70 -9.17 -21.95
N ASN A 245 -16.77 -8.23 -22.89
CA ASN A 245 -15.82 -8.06 -23.97
C ASN A 245 -14.66 -7.15 -23.53
N VAL A 246 -13.59 -7.79 -23.07
CA VAL A 246 -12.40 -7.09 -22.54
C VAL A 246 -11.69 -6.27 -23.61
N GLU A 247 -11.68 -6.73 -24.86
CA GLU A 247 -10.98 -6.07 -25.96
C GLU A 247 -11.70 -4.79 -26.38
N GLU A 248 -13.03 -4.82 -26.43
CA GLU A 248 -13.86 -3.63 -26.66
C GLU A 248 -13.69 -2.62 -25.52
N ALA A 249 -13.76 -3.07 -24.27
CA ALA A 249 -13.55 -2.19 -23.11
C ALA A 249 -12.16 -1.55 -23.10
N GLU A 250 -11.12 -2.29 -23.50
CA GLU A 250 -9.75 -1.75 -23.63
C GLU A 250 -9.68 -0.68 -24.72
N ALA A 251 -10.27 -0.93 -25.90
CA ALA A 251 -10.28 0.04 -26.99
C ALA A 251 -11.02 1.34 -26.62
N GLU A 252 -12.15 1.22 -25.91
CA GLU A 252 -12.87 2.37 -25.35
C GLU A 252 -12.03 3.12 -24.32
N PHE A 253 -11.36 2.39 -23.42
CA PHE A 253 -10.49 2.95 -22.40
C PHE A 253 -9.29 3.70 -22.99
N GLU A 254 -8.60 3.14 -23.98
CA GLU A 254 -7.48 3.78 -24.68
C GLU A 254 -7.93 5.07 -25.38
N LYS A 255 -9.04 5.02 -26.14
CA LYS A 255 -9.61 6.20 -26.80
C LYS A 255 -10.00 7.28 -25.79
N TYR A 256 -10.57 6.87 -24.66
CA TYR A 256 -10.96 7.77 -23.59
C TYR A 256 -9.76 8.47 -22.95
N LEU A 257 -8.67 7.75 -22.67
CA LEU A 257 -7.45 8.36 -22.14
C LEU A 257 -6.76 9.27 -23.17
N ALA A 258 -6.75 8.88 -24.45
CA ALA A 258 -6.16 9.67 -25.53
C ALA A 258 -6.87 11.01 -25.74
N ALA A 259 -8.17 11.09 -25.43
CA ALA A 259 -8.95 12.33 -25.52
C ALA A 259 -8.74 13.27 -24.31
N LYS A 260 -8.10 12.81 -23.23
CA LYS A 260 -7.93 13.61 -22.02
C LYS A 260 -6.71 14.52 -22.07
N ARG A 261 -6.82 15.66 -21.39
CA ARG A 261 -5.65 16.50 -21.14
C ARG A 261 -4.86 15.90 -19.98
N VAL A 262 -3.56 15.68 -20.18
CA VAL A 262 -2.66 15.20 -19.12
C VAL A 262 -1.79 16.36 -18.65
N ARG A 263 -1.98 16.75 -17.38
CA ARG A 263 -1.17 17.78 -16.73
C ARG A 263 -0.14 17.12 -15.81
N ARG A 264 1.14 17.42 -16.01
CA ARG A 264 2.23 17.00 -15.11
C ARG A 264 2.33 17.99 -13.96
N LEU A 265 2.23 17.49 -12.73
CA LEU A 265 2.41 18.26 -11.51
C LEU A 265 3.72 17.83 -10.84
N PRO A 266 4.54 18.77 -10.34
CA PRO A 266 5.79 18.44 -9.67
C PRO A 266 5.54 17.73 -8.34
N GLU A 267 6.60 17.13 -7.78
CA GLU A 267 6.58 16.57 -6.44
C GLU A 267 6.14 17.59 -5.39
N GLY A 268 5.42 17.13 -4.36
CA GLY A 268 4.86 17.98 -3.32
C GLY A 268 3.55 18.67 -3.69
N SER A 269 3.01 18.45 -4.89
CA SER A 269 1.75 19.04 -5.36
C SER A 269 0.52 18.52 -4.60
N MET A 270 -0.50 19.37 -4.51
CA MET A 270 -1.82 19.03 -3.95
C MET A 270 -2.78 18.58 -5.05
N VAL A 271 -3.45 17.44 -4.87
CA VAL A 271 -4.58 17.00 -5.71
C VAL A 271 -5.77 16.69 -4.80
N GLY A 272 -6.80 17.53 -4.87
CA GLY A 272 -7.85 17.55 -3.86
C GLY A 272 -7.28 17.93 -2.48
N SER A 273 -7.57 17.14 -1.46
CA SER A 273 -7.07 17.35 -0.09
C SER A 273 -5.76 16.61 0.20
N ARG A 274 -5.16 15.91 -0.78
CA ARG A 274 -3.97 15.09 -0.57
C ARG A 274 -2.74 15.70 -1.24
N ARG A 275 -1.65 15.75 -0.49
CA ARG A 275 -0.31 16.02 -1.00
C ARG A 275 0.31 14.74 -1.55
N TYR A 276 0.93 14.83 -2.72
CA TYR A 276 1.69 13.75 -3.34
C TYR A 276 3.17 14.12 -3.27
N MET A 277 3.99 13.20 -2.77
CA MET A 277 5.44 13.42 -2.59
C MET A 277 6.22 13.03 -3.85
N GLU A 278 5.53 12.41 -4.80
CA GLU A 278 5.95 12.08 -6.15
C GLU A 278 5.37 13.06 -7.17
N GLU A 279 5.88 13.03 -8.39
CA GLU A 279 5.23 13.75 -9.49
C GLU A 279 3.90 13.06 -9.86
N VAL A 280 2.97 13.86 -10.36
CA VAL A 280 1.63 13.39 -10.71
C VAL A 280 1.33 13.69 -12.17
N PHE A 281 0.79 12.70 -12.86
CA PHE A 281 0.15 12.85 -14.17
C PHE A 281 -1.37 12.89 -13.97
N LEU A 282 -1.92 14.09 -13.91
CA LEU A 282 -3.34 14.32 -13.66
C LEU A 282 -4.10 14.35 -14.99
N PHE A 283 -5.03 13.43 -15.12
CA PHE A 283 -5.96 13.33 -16.25
C PHE A 283 -7.18 14.20 -15.99
N GLU A 284 -7.48 15.10 -16.92
CA GLU A 284 -8.60 16.06 -16.87
C GLU A 284 -9.49 15.83 -18.11
#